data_AF-A0A5P2AI13-F1
#
_entry.id   AF-A0A5P2AI13-F1
#
_cell.length_a   1.000
_cell.length_b   1.000
_cell.length_c   1.000
_cell.angle_alpha   90.00
_cell.angle_beta   90.00
_cell.angle_gamma   90.00
#
_symmetry.space_group_name_H-M   'P 1'
#
loop_
_entity.id
_entity.type
_entity.pdbx_description
1 polymer ?
#
loop_
_entity_poly.entity_id
_entity_poly.type
_entity_poly.pdbx_seq_one_letter_code
_entity_poly.pdbx_strand_id
1 'polypeptide(L)'
;MVASLLEWRDWLEELAERFEGLAPPTGANAEDRSWHLERAATRLVRVVMDRTGAECGWYGLCHTVLAWFLSSKGVEAHDAKDAVDTAIGGRFKSWTAPSRTSSTRWERTSPQM
;
A
#
# COMPACT_ATOMS: atom_id res chain seq x y z
N MET A 1 11.57 22.32 11.46
CA MET A 1 10.27 21.96 12.08
C MET A 1 9.11 22.33 11.17
N VAL A 2 8.94 23.62 10.79
CA VAL A 2 7.85 24.02 9.86
C VAL A 2 7.94 23.30 8.50
N ALA A 3 9.14 23.21 7.90
CA ALA A 3 9.31 22.51 6.62
C ALA A 3 8.86 21.04 6.66
N SER A 4 9.18 20.31 7.74
CA SER A 4 8.77 18.93 7.93
C SER A 4 7.25 18.78 8.12
N LEU A 5 6.58 19.77 8.74
CA LEU A 5 5.11 19.78 8.85
C LEU A 5 4.45 20.04 7.50
N LEU A 6 5.02 20.92 6.68
CA LEU A 6 4.53 21.18 5.32
C LEU A 6 4.72 19.95 4.43
N GLU A 7 5.89 19.30 4.46
CA GLU A 7 6.14 18.04 3.76
C GLU A 7 5.14 16.95 4.18
N TRP A 8 4.81 16.88 5.47
CA TRP A 8 3.81 15.95 5.98
C TRP A 8 2.39 16.27 5.46
N ARG A 9 1.99 17.54 5.46
CA ARG A 9 0.69 17.97 4.92
C ARG A 9 0.59 17.65 3.43
N ASP A 10 1.60 18.03 2.65
CA ASP A 10 1.60 17.84 1.20
C ASP A 10 1.48 16.33 0.88
N TRP A 11 2.15 15.47 1.65
CA TRP A 11 1.98 14.02 1.54
C TRP A 11 0.57 13.52 1.87
N LEU A 12 -0.10 14.10 2.88
CA LEU A 12 -1.47 13.74 3.23
C LEU A 12 -2.48 14.16 2.15
N GLU A 13 -2.29 15.33 1.55
CA GLU A 13 -3.11 15.82 0.43
C GLU A 13 -2.97 14.88 -0.78
N GLU A 14 -1.72 14.55 -1.12
CA GLU A 14 -1.36 13.56 -2.12
C GLU A 14 -1.97 12.15 -1.85
N LEU A 15 -2.06 11.75 -0.58
CA LEU A 15 -2.65 10.48 -0.19
C LEU A 15 -4.18 10.50 -0.37
N ALA A 16 -4.83 11.62 -0.02
CA ALA A 16 -6.26 11.79 -0.20
C ALA A 16 -6.67 11.72 -1.68
N GLU A 17 -5.91 12.36 -2.58
CA GLU A 17 -6.13 12.25 -4.03
C GLU A 17 -6.04 10.80 -4.53
N ARG A 18 -5.07 10.04 -4.00
CA ARG A 18 -4.93 8.62 -4.33
C ARG A 18 -6.11 7.80 -3.84
N PHE A 19 -6.70 8.10 -2.70
CA PHE A 19 -7.89 7.38 -2.20
C PHE A 19 -9.09 7.53 -3.13
N GLU A 20 -9.25 8.68 -3.76
CA GLU A 20 -10.28 8.90 -4.78
C GLU A 20 -10.00 8.09 -6.03
N GLY A 21 -8.75 8.11 -6.54
CA GLY A 21 -8.35 7.32 -7.70
C GLY A 21 -8.38 5.79 -7.48
N LEU A 22 -8.39 5.34 -6.23
CA LEU A 22 -8.45 3.93 -5.84
C LEU A 22 -9.85 3.46 -5.44
N ALA A 23 -10.85 4.35 -5.49
CA ALA A 23 -12.22 4.00 -5.14
C ALA A 23 -12.78 2.91 -6.08
N PRO A 24 -13.50 1.90 -5.55
CA PRO A 24 -14.29 1.00 -6.38
C PRO A 24 -15.34 1.80 -7.18
N PRO A 25 -15.69 1.39 -8.41
CA PRO A 25 -16.77 2.01 -9.17
C PRO A 25 -18.09 2.01 -8.38
N THR A 26 -18.87 3.10 -8.51
CA THR A 26 -20.20 3.18 -7.91
C THR A 26 -21.08 2.06 -8.47
N GLY A 27 -21.68 1.25 -7.59
CA GLY A 27 -22.52 0.12 -7.97
C GLY A 27 -21.78 -1.20 -8.24
N ALA A 28 -20.46 -1.26 -8.01
CA ALA A 28 -19.73 -2.54 -8.05
C ALA A 28 -20.36 -3.55 -7.08
N ASN A 29 -20.49 -4.80 -7.53
CA ASN A 29 -20.95 -5.92 -6.70
C ASN A 29 -19.90 -6.24 -5.61
N ALA A 30 -20.24 -7.14 -4.69
CA ALA A 30 -19.38 -7.42 -3.54
C ALA A 30 -18.00 -8.01 -3.92
N GLU A 31 -17.95 -8.84 -4.96
CA GLU A 31 -16.71 -9.49 -5.41
C GLU A 31 -15.79 -8.50 -6.12
N ASP A 32 -16.33 -7.73 -7.07
CA ASP A 32 -15.61 -6.66 -7.77
C ASP A 32 -15.09 -5.61 -6.79
N ARG A 33 -15.93 -5.23 -5.80
CA ARG A 33 -15.54 -4.31 -4.73
C ARG A 33 -14.38 -4.87 -3.91
N SER A 34 -14.44 -6.14 -3.53
CA SER A 34 -13.37 -6.80 -2.77
C SER A 34 -12.06 -6.81 -3.55
N TRP A 35 -12.10 -7.18 -4.83
CA TRP A 35 -10.93 -7.15 -5.71
C TRP A 35 -10.33 -5.74 -5.85
N HIS A 36 -11.17 -4.71 -6.02
CA HIS A 36 -10.72 -3.33 -6.07
C HIS A 36 -10.02 -2.88 -4.78
N LEU A 37 -10.60 -3.23 -3.62
CA LEU A 37 -10.02 -2.91 -2.32
C LEU A 37 -8.68 -3.62 -2.08
N GLU A 38 -8.54 -4.90 -2.45
CA GLU A 38 -7.27 -5.62 -2.36
C GLU A 38 -6.16 -4.99 -3.23
N ARG A 39 -6.54 -4.58 -4.44
CA ARG A 39 -5.62 -3.93 -5.38
C ARG A 39 -5.24 -2.52 -4.91
N ALA A 40 -6.18 -1.79 -4.31
CA ALA A 40 -5.91 -0.51 -3.66
C ALA A 40 -4.96 -0.66 -2.47
N ALA A 41 -5.21 -1.63 -1.59
CA ALA A 41 -4.36 -1.92 -0.44
C ALA A 41 -2.91 -2.21 -0.86
N THR A 42 -2.71 -3.05 -1.89
CA THR A 42 -1.37 -3.35 -2.43
C THR A 42 -0.63 -2.10 -2.91
N ARG A 43 -1.34 -1.16 -3.54
CA ARG A 43 -0.75 0.11 -4.00
C ARG A 43 -0.41 1.03 -2.84
N LEU A 44 -1.27 1.10 -1.81
CA LEU A 44 -1.05 1.92 -0.63
C LEU A 44 0.14 1.43 0.21
N VAL A 45 0.33 0.12 0.33
CA VAL A 45 1.53 -0.46 0.96
C VAL A 45 2.79 0.06 0.28
N ARG A 46 2.81 0.09 -1.06
CA ARG A 46 3.96 0.63 -1.81
C ARG A 46 4.20 2.11 -1.54
N VAL A 47 3.14 2.93 -1.53
CA VAL A 47 3.24 4.37 -1.20
C VAL A 47 3.87 4.58 0.17
N VAL A 48 3.48 3.77 1.17
CA VAL A 48 4.03 3.85 2.51
C VAL A 48 5.50 3.41 2.54
N MET A 49 5.86 2.31 1.87
CA MET A 49 7.26 1.88 1.79
C MET A 49 8.15 2.94 1.13
N ASP A 50 7.68 3.54 0.04
CA ASP A 50 8.41 4.58 -0.69
C ASP A 50 8.60 5.84 0.20
N ARG A 51 7.60 6.18 1.03
CA ARG A 51 7.67 7.31 1.97
C ARG A 51 8.65 7.10 3.12
N THR A 52 8.65 5.90 3.71
CA THR A 52 9.46 5.59 4.90
C THR A 52 10.80 4.94 4.58
N GLY A 53 11.13 4.73 3.30
CA GLY A 53 12.30 3.94 2.91
C GLY A 53 12.28 2.49 3.41
N ALA A 54 11.10 1.96 3.74
CA ALA A 54 10.91 0.70 4.47
C ALA A 54 11.66 0.61 5.83
N GLU A 55 11.99 1.76 6.43
CA GLU A 55 12.65 1.86 7.73
C GLU A 55 11.66 1.76 8.92
N CYS A 56 12.17 1.93 10.14
CA CYS A 56 11.36 1.86 11.37
C CYS A 56 10.12 2.75 11.28
N GLY A 57 8.95 2.17 11.55
CA GLY A 57 7.66 2.87 11.50
C GLY A 57 6.82 2.61 10.25
N TRP A 58 7.38 1.99 9.20
CA TRP A 58 6.63 1.66 7.98
C TRP A 58 5.38 0.81 8.26
N TYR A 59 5.47 -0.16 9.18
CA TYR A 59 4.36 -1.03 9.54
C TYR A 59 3.20 -0.26 10.19
N GLY A 60 3.50 0.60 11.16
CA GLY A 60 2.49 1.39 11.87
C GLY A 60 1.83 2.42 10.94
N LEU A 61 2.62 3.07 10.08
CA LEU A 61 2.08 3.99 9.08
C LEU A 61 1.24 3.23 8.04
N CYS A 62 1.67 2.05 7.60
CA CYS A 62 0.95 1.21 6.64
C CYS A 62 -0.42 0.81 7.17
N HIS A 63 -0.46 0.31 8.41
CA HIS A 63 -1.69 -0.01 9.09
C HIS A 63 -2.63 1.21 9.15
N THR A 64 -2.10 2.37 9.54
CA THR A 64 -2.88 3.62 9.66
C THR A 64 -3.49 4.04 8.31
N VAL A 65 -2.69 4.04 7.24
CA VAL A 65 -3.14 4.42 5.90
C VAL A 65 -4.23 3.48 5.38
N LEU A 66 -4.09 2.17 5.59
CA LEU A 66 -5.10 1.20 5.16
C LEU A 66 -6.41 1.36 5.93
N ALA A 67 -6.35 1.60 7.23
CA ALA A 67 -7.54 1.86 8.04
C ALA A 67 -8.25 3.16 7.59
N TRP A 68 -7.51 4.23 7.31
CA TRP A 68 -8.08 5.46 6.74
C TRP A 68 -8.73 5.23 5.39
N PHE A 69 -8.10 4.43 4.51
CA PHE A 69 -8.66 4.11 3.20
C PHE A 69 -10.00 3.37 3.32
N LEU A 70 -10.06 2.32 4.13
CA LEU A 70 -11.31 1.56 4.35
C LEU A 70 -12.39 2.45 4.98
N SER A 71 -12.02 3.30 5.95
CA SER A 71 -12.93 4.25 6.58
C SER A 71 -13.51 5.23 5.56
N SER A 72 -12.69 5.73 4.63
CA SER A 72 -13.16 6.61 3.55
C SER A 72 -14.17 5.96 2.61
N LYS A 73 -14.25 4.62 2.59
CA LYS A 73 -15.19 3.84 1.77
C LYS A 73 -16.39 3.30 2.57
N GLY A 74 -16.60 3.81 3.79
CA GLY A 74 -17.77 3.52 4.61
C GLY A 74 -17.65 2.26 5.48
N VAL A 75 -16.44 1.75 5.69
CA VAL A 75 -16.18 0.74 6.72
C VAL A 75 -15.99 1.47 8.05
N GLU A 76 -16.64 1.04 9.13
CA GLU A 76 -16.43 1.65 10.44
C GLU A 76 -14.96 1.58 10.84
N ALA A 77 -14.44 2.64 11.47
CA ALA A 77 -12.99 2.77 11.71
C ALA A 77 -12.42 1.64 12.57
N HIS A 78 -13.22 1.09 13.50
CA HIS A 78 -12.84 -0.07 14.29
C HIS A 78 -12.76 -1.34 13.43
N ASP A 79 -13.77 -1.60 12.60
CA ASP A 79 -13.83 -2.76 11.71
C ASP A 79 -12.73 -2.69 10.63
N ALA A 80 -12.41 -1.48 10.15
CA ALA A 80 -11.33 -1.22 9.22
C ALA A 80 -9.97 -1.60 9.82
N LYS A 81 -9.73 -1.24 11.08
CA LYS A 81 -8.52 -1.60 11.81
C LYS A 81 -8.41 -3.12 11.99
N ASP A 82 -9.48 -3.76 12.45
CA ASP A 82 -9.49 -5.21 12.69
C ASP A 82 -9.32 -6.02 11.40
N ALA A 83 -9.91 -5.54 10.29
CA ALA A 83 -9.75 -6.13 8.97
C ALA A 83 -8.29 -6.03 8.47
N VAL A 84 -7.65 -4.88 8.68
CA VAL A 84 -6.23 -4.67 8.35
C VAL A 84 -5.34 -5.54 9.21
N ASP A 85 -5.56 -5.59 10.53
CA ASP A 85 -4.81 -6.45 11.45
C ASP A 85 -4.95 -7.94 11.09
N THR A 86 -6.14 -8.38 10.66
CA THR A 86 -6.37 -9.75 10.21
C THR A 86 -5.66 -10.06 8.88
N ALA A 87 -5.75 -9.18 7.90
CA ALA A 87 -5.15 -9.38 6.57
C ALA A 87 -3.62 -9.31 6.62
N ILE A 88 -3.07 -8.36 7.38
CA ILE A 88 -1.64 -8.19 7.59
C ILE A 88 -1.13 -9.29 8.53
N GLY A 89 -1.77 -9.54 9.68
CA GLY A 89 -1.39 -10.59 10.62
C GLY A 89 -1.46 -12.00 10.02
N GLY A 90 -2.35 -12.25 9.05
CA GLY A 90 -2.47 -13.50 8.31
C GLY A 90 -1.40 -13.68 7.22
N ARG A 91 -1.07 -12.62 6.44
CA ARG A 91 -0.08 -12.70 5.35
C ARG A 91 1.38 -12.52 5.81
N PHE A 92 1.64 -11.83 6.93
CA PHE A 92 3.02 -11.64 7.45
C PHE A 92 3.59 -12.83 8.20
N LYS A 93 2.76 -13.70 8.79
CA LYS A 93 3.26 -14.99 9.32
C LYS A 93 3.86 -15.89 8.23
N SER A 94 3.54 -15.63 6.96
CA SER A 94 4.07 -16.32 5.77
C SER A 94 5.00 -15.48 4.89
N TRP A 95 5.29 -14.22 5.24
CA TRP A 95 6.06 -13.31 4.39
C TRP A 95 7.57 -13.41 4.67
N THR A 96 8.32 -13.97 3.73
CA THR A 96 9.77 -13.76 3.61
C THR A 96 10.02 -12.49 2.80
N ALA A 97 10.86 -11.59 3.33
CA ALA A 97 11.25 -10.37 2.63
C ALA A 97 11.83 -10.72 1.24
N PRO A 98 11.39 -10.07 0.14
CA PRO A 98 11.98 -10.31 -1.16
C PRO A 98 13.45 -9.91 -1.12
N SER A 99 14.33 -10.85 -1.46
CA SER A 99 15.75 -10.56 -1.66
C SER A 99 15.87 -9.42 -2.68
N ARG A 100 16.68 -8.40 -2.39
CA ARG A 100 17.07 -7.38 -3.36
C ARG A 100 17.83 -8.06 -4.50
N THR A 101 17.12 -8.51 -5.53
CA THR A 101 17.75 -9.06 -6.74
C THR A 101 18.23 -7.87 -7.57
N SER A 102 19.52 -7.53 -7.41
CA SER A 102 20.24 -6.73 -8.38
C SER A 102 20.12 -7.39 -9.75
N SER A 103 19.46 -6.70 -10.69
CA SER A 103 19.40 -7.12 -12.09
C SER A 103 20.81 -7.03 -12.69
N THR A 104 21.54 -8.15 -12.72
CA THR A 104 22.74 -8.28 -13.54
C THR A 104 22.30 -8.67 -14.95
N ARG A 105 22.12 -7.62 -15.75
CA ARG A 105 22.44 -7.50 -17.18
C ARG A 105 22.90 -8.80 -17.85
N TRP A 106 22.00 -9.33 -18.68
CA TRP A 106 22.20 -10.27 -19.78
C TRP A 106 23.57 -10.11 -20.47
N GLU A 107 24.35 -11.20 -20.51
CA GLU A 107 25.49 -11.33 -21.41
C GLU A 107 25.07 -12.17 -22.63
N ARG A 108 24.76 -11.43 -23.69
CA ARG A 108 25.08 -11.68 -25.11
C ARG A 108 25.25 -13.15 -25.52
N THR A 109 24.21 -13.67 -26.16
CA THR A 109 24.25 -14.79 -27.10
C THR A 109 25.40 -14.65 -28.11
N SER A 110 26.29 -15.64 -28.13
CA SER A 110 27.27 -15.90 -29.18
C SER A 110 26.62 -16.09 -30.55
N PRO A 111 27.18 -15.54 -31.63
CA PRO A 111 27.01 -16.09 -32.96
C PRO A 111 28.14 -17.06 -33.31
N GLN A 112 27.74 -18.14 -33.96
CA GLN A 112 28.56 -19.21 -34.52
C GLN A 112 29.38 -18.70 -35.71
N MET A 113 30.69 -18.98 -35.74
CA MET A 113 31.47 -19.43 -36.92
C MET A 113 32.87 -19.88 -36.47
#